data_AF-A0A5N8XFZ4-F1
#
_entry.id   AF-A0A5N8XFZ4-F1
#
_cell.length_a   1.000
_cell.length_b   1.000
_cell.length_c   1.000
_cell.angle_alpha   90.00
_cell.angle_beta   90.00
_cell.angle_gamma   90.00
#
_symmetry.space_group_name_H-M   'P 1'
#
loop_
_entity.id
_entity.type
_entity.pdbx_description
1 polymer ?
#
loop_
_entity_poly.entity_id
_entity_poly.type
_entity_poly.pdbx_seq_one_letter_code
_entity_poly.pdbx_strand_id
1 'polypeptide(L)'
;MRLDDPNAGRTTGDTDRATTSAEEFEMLLGIEAGYDPRPAEEDTDPDTPVVTGLSSWWNHRLCTVCGHSFRRGDRVRVDRASRTVTHLDPALHCAVPRERDSAAGSGDGDAETTAFSEGLLAAWPPPVPLLRIPPGDWRLPNPQTGLRAPVCLYCGHTFRAGEYVIVCPCRPDERACGAAVHRDPAAGLSCWERWRPDGTVTVCPVTLARVRDRRT
;
A
#
# COMPACT_ATOMS: atom_id res chain seq x y z
N MET A 1 4.46 -75.26 -26.76
CA MET A 1 3.66 -74.67 -27.85
C MET A 1 2.31 -74.26 -27.24
N ARG A 2 1.92 -72.99 -27.43
CA ARG A 2 0.77 -72.24 -26.86
C ARG A 2 0.92 -71.86 -25.36
N LEU A 3 1.26 -70.61 -25.02
CA LEU A 3 0.49 -69.34 -25.05
C LEU A 3 -0.79 -69.41 -24.19
N ASP A 4 -0.78 -68.68 -23.07
CA ASP A 4 -1.72 -67.59 -22.78
C ASP A 4 -1.27 -66.80 -21.53
N ASP A 5 -1.06 -65.49 -21.73
CA ASP A 5 -1.13 -64.44 -20.71
C ASP A 5 -2.62 -64.09 -20.47
N PRO A 6 -3.00 -63.62 -19.27
CA PRO A 6 -3.39 -62.21 -19.21
C PRO A 6 -3.06 -61.48 -17.89
N ASN A 7 -2.47 -60.30 -18.05
CA ASN A 7 -2.98 -59.00 -17.60
C ASN A 7 -3.58 -58.88 -16.18
N ALA A 8 -2.94 -58.07 -15.31
CA ALA A 8 -3.59 -56.92 -14.69
C ALA A 8 -2.56 -56.04 -13.96
N GLY A 9 -2.08 -55.02 -14.67
CA GLY A 9 -1.51 -53.85 -14.01
C GLY A 9 -2.58 -53.14 -13.18
N ARG A 10 -2.27 -52.85 -11.92
CA ARG A 10 -3.01 -51.87 -11.11
C ARG A 10 -2.02 -51.01 -10.36
N THR A 11 -1.51 -50.00 -11.04
CA THR A 11 -0.86 -48.84 -10.41
C THR A 11 -1.94 -48.02 -9.71
N THR A 12 -2.15 -48.28 -8.42
CA THR A 12 -2.84 -47.36 -7.52
C THR A 12 -1.86 -46.25 -7.16
N GLY A 13 -1.98 -45.11 -7.83
CA GLY A 13 -1.12 -43.98 -7.55
C GLY A 13 -1.53 -42.77 -8.37
N ASP A 14 -2.74 -42.26 -8.16
CA ASP A 14 -3.08 -40.92 -8.69
C ASP A 14 -4.20 -40.17 -7.94
N THR A 15 -4.67 -40.65 -6.78
CA THR A 15 -5.70 -39.93 -5.99
C THR A 15 -5.15 -39.08 -4.85
N ASP A 16 -3.89 -39.25 -4.43
CA ASP A 16 -3.34 -38.53 -3.27
C ASP A 16 -2.76 -37.15 -3.59
N ARG A 17 -2.56 -36.84 -4.88
CA ARG A 17 -1.91 -35.59 -5.32
C ARG A 17 -2.89 -34.43 -5.56
N ALA A 18 -4.18 -34.70 -5.72
CA ALA A 18 -5.20 -33.67 -5.97
C ALA A 18 -5.87 -33.17 -4.68
N THR A 19 -5.92 -33.98 -3.62
CA THR A 19 -6.57 -33.64 -2.34
C THR A 19 -5.72 -32.69 -1.51
N THR A 20 -4.38 -32.82 -1.60
CA THR A 20 -3.42 -32.00 -0.85
C THR A 20 -3.49 -30.52 -1.21
N SER A 21 -3.82 -30.15 -2.45
CA SER A 21 -3.90 -28.75 -2.86
C SER A 21 -5.20 -28.06 -2.42
N ALA A 22 -6.31 -28.79 -2.35
CA ALA A 22 -7.59 -28.26 -1.91
C ALA A 22 -7.60 -28.00 -0.40
N GLU A 23 -7.08 -28.94 0.40
CA GLU A 23 -6.95 -28.79 1.85
C GLU A 23 -5.93 -27.72 2.23
N GLU A 24 -4.81 -27.62 1.50
CA GLU A 24 -3.82 -26.54 1.69
C GLU A 24 -4.42 -25.18 1.31
N PHE A 25 -5.23 -25.11 0.26
CA PHE A 25 -5.95 -23.91 -0.12
C PHE A 25 -7.00 -23.50 0.93
N GLU A 26 -7.79 -24.44 1.45
CA GLU A 26 -8.73 -24.17 2.54
C GLU A 26 -8.03 -23.77 3.85
N MET A 27 -6.88 -24.37 4.16
CA MET A 27 -6.06 -23.97 5.30
C MET A 27 -5.53 -22.54 5.12
N LEU A 28 -5.04 -22.18 3.92
CA LEU A 28 -4.60 -20.82 3.62
C LEU A 28 -5.76 -19.83 3.71
N LEU A 29 -6.96 -20.20 3.26
CA LEU A 29 -8.17 -19.39 3.42
C LEU A 29 -8.57 -19.22 4.89
N GLY A 30 -8.49 -20.28 5.71
CA GLY A 30 -8.78 -20.23 7.14
C GLY A 30 -7.78 -19.37 7.91
N ILE A 31 -6.50 -19.47 7.57
CA ILE A 31 -5.44 -18.60 8.08
C ILE A 31 -5.71 -17.14 7.67
N GLU A 32 -6.12 -16.88 6.43
CA GLU A 32 -6.48 -15.54 5.94
C GLU A 32 -7.73 -14.96 6.60
N ALA A 33 -8.76 -15.77 6.83
CA ALA A 33 -9.95 -15.38 7.59
C ALA A 33 -9.59 -15.04 9.05
N GLY A 34 -8.59 -15.72 9.62
CA GLY A 34 -8.00 -15.36 10.91
C GLY A 34 -7.23 -14.03 10.88
N TYR A 35 -6.63 -13.66 9.74
CA TYR A 35 -5.91 -12.40 9.56
C TYR A 35 -6.83 -11.21 9.22
N ASP A 36 -8.02 -11.42 8.65
CA ASP A 36 -9.03 -10.36 8.48
C ASP A 36 -10.36 -10.81 9.09
N PRO A 37 -10.53 -10.74 10.43
CA PRO A 37 -11.74 -11.17 11.12
C PRO A 37 -12.84 -10.13 10.87
N ARG A 38 -13.31 -10.05 9.62
CA ARG A 38 -14.65 -9.53 9.39
C ARG A 38 -15.63 -10.61 9.85
N PRO A 39 -16.75 -10.22 10.45
CA PRO A 39 -17.75 -11.20 10.86
C PRO A 39 -18.14 -12.03 9.64
N ALA A 40 -18.00 -13.35 9.75
CA ALA A 40 -18.41 -14.32 8.75
C ALA A 40 -19.94 -14.29 8.49
N GLU A 41 -20.68 -13.44 9.20
CA GLU A 41 -22.14 -13.41 9.24
C GLU A 41 -22.79 -12.41 8.28
N GLU A 42 -22.01 -11.60 7.56
CA GLU A 42 -22.59 -10.76 6.52
C GLU A 42 -22.36 -11.43 5.17
N ASP A 43 -23.45 -11.99 4.63
CA ASP A 43 -23.69 -12.26 3.20
C ASP A 43 -23.61 -10.94 2.41
N THR A 44 -22.47 -10.28 2.53
CA THR A 44 -22.17 -8.99 1.95
C THR A 44 -21.78 -9.27 0.53
N ASP A 45 -22.58 -8.70 -0.37
CA ASP A 45 -22.29 -8.55 -1.79
C ASP A 45 -20.77 -8.50 -2.02
N PRO A 46 -20.19 -9.36 -2.88
CA PRO A 46 -18.75 -9.35 -3.18
C PRO A 46 -18.23 -7.98 -3.61
N ASP A 47 -19.10 -7.07 -4.03
CA ASP A 47 -18.75 -5.68 -4.35
C ASP A 47 -18.70 -4.72 -3.15
N THR A 48 -18.99 -5.19 -1.93
CA THR A 48 -18.96 -4.35 -0.72
C THR A 48 -17.54 -3.87 -0.41
N PRO A 49 -17.31 -2.55 -0.37
CA PRO A 49 -16.01 -1.99 -0.01
C PRO A 49 -15.54 -2.42 1.37
N VAL A 50 -14.26 -2.76 1.47
CA VAL A 50 -13.58 -3.18 2.70
C VAL A 50 -12.67 -2.06 3.17
N VAL A 51 -12.52 -1.87 4.48
CA VAL A 51 -11.50 -0.97 5.02
C VAL A 51 -10.31 -1.79 5.52
N THR A 52 -9.11 -1.44 5.06
CA THR A 52 -7.87 -2.12 5.45
C THR A 52 -7.60 -1.92 6.94
N GLY A 53 -7.49 -3.02 7.68
CA GLY A 53 -7.15 -3.08 9.09
C GLY A 53 -5.65 -3.33 9.34
N LEU A 54 -5.27 -3.42 10.62
CA LEU A 54 -3.89 -3.76 11.01
C LEU A 54 -3.54 -5.21 10.66
N SER A 55 -4.51 -6.11 10.74
CA SER A 55 -4.33 -7.54 10.53
C SER A 55 -4.50 -7.95 9.06
N SER A 56 -5.04 -7.08 8.21
CA SER A 56 -5.24 -7.35 6.79
C SER A 56 -3.96 -7.82 6.11
N TRP A 57 -3.99 -9.02 5.51
CA TRP A 57 -2.81 -9.67 4.93
C TRP A 57 -2.17 -8.90 3.77
N TRP A 58 -2.94 -8.00 3.14
CA TRP A 58 -2.50 -7.13 2.05
C TRP A 58 -1.83 -5.83 2.52
N ASN A 59 -1.80 -5.55 3.82
CA ASN A 59 -1.10 -4.38 4.33
C ASN A 59 0.37 -4.40 3.87
N HIS A 60 0.91 -3.25 3.47
CA HIS A 60 2.23 -3.09 2.82
C HIS A 60 2.42 -3.76 1.45
N ARG A 61 1.49 -4.58 0.95
CA ARG A 61 1.52 -5.07 -0.43
C ARG A 61 1.17 -3.95 -1.40
N LEU A 62 1.60 -4.09 -2.66
CA LEU A 62 1.31 -3.11 -3.71
C LEU A 62 0.01 -3.48 -4.43
N CYS A 63 -0.83 -2.48 -4.69
CA CYS A 63 -1.93 -2.63 -5.62
C CYS A 63 -1.38 -2.81 -7.04
N THR A 64 -1.84 -3.83 -7.74
CA THR A 64 -1.38 -4.14 -9.10
C THR A 64 -1.85 -3.14 -10.14
N VAL A 65 -2.89 -2.37 -9.84
CA VAL A 65 -3.47 -1.37 -10.76
C VAL A 65 -2.71 -0.04 -10.66
N CYS A 66 -2.61 0.52 -9.45
CA CYS A 66 -2.04 1.85 -9.24
C CYS A 66 -0.64 1.85 -8.62
N GLY A 67 -0.10 0.69 -8.24
CA GLY A 67 1.27 0.56 -7.72
C GLY A 67 1.48 1.09 -6.30
N HIS A 68 0.47 1.68 -5.66
CA HIS A 68 0.55 2.14 -4.27
C HIS A 68 0.45 0.98 -3.29
N SER A 69 1.17 1.10 -2.17
CA SER A 69 1.01 0.18 -1.05
C SER A 69 -0.35 0.35 -0.37
N PHE A 70 -0.97 -0.75 0.05
CA PHE A 70 -2.11 -0.70 0.96
C PHE A 70 -1.67 -0.30 2.37
N ARG A 71 -2.50 0.53 3.00
CA ARG A 71 -2.30 1.08 4.34
C ARG A 71 -3.59 0.96 5.14
N ARG A 72 -3.47 1.00 6.47
CA ARG A 72 -4.64 1.06 7.36
C ARG A 72 -5.57 2.22 6.96
N GLY A 73 -6.87 1.95 6.92
CA GLY A 73 -7.90 2.93 6.55
C GLY A 73 -8.19 3.00 5.06
N ASP A 74 -7.39 2.35 4.20
CA ASP A 74 -7.67 2.29 2.76
C ASP A 74 -8.97 1.54 2.49
N ARG A 75 -9.88 2.16 1.73
CA ARG A 75 -11.02 1.47 1.13
C ARG A 75 -10.55 0.64 -0.05
N VAL A 76 -10.88 -0.64 -0.07
CA VAL A 76 -10.43 -1.61 -1.07
C VAL A 76 -11.58 -2.52 -1.51
N ARG A 77 -11.48 -3.03 -2.74
CA ARG A 77 -12.24 -4.20 -3.20
C ARG A 77 -11.34 -5.42 -3.09
N VAL A 78 -11.87 -6.52 -2.57
CA VAL A 78 -11.15 -7.79 -2.39
C VAL A 78 -11.86 -8.84 -3.22
N ASP A 79 -11.19 -9.38 -4.23
CA ASP A 79 -11.61 -10.60 -4.90
C ASP A 79 -10.93 -11.79 -4.21
N ARG A 80 -11.72 -12.57 -3.47
CA ARG A 80 -11.24 -13.72 -2.72
C ARG A 80 -10.89 -14.91 -3.63
N ALA A 81 -11.54 -15.05 -4.79
CA ALA A 81 -11.28 -16.15 -5.70
C ALA A 81 -9.91 -16.00 -6.37
N SER A 82 -9.59 -14.78 -6.83
CA SER A 82 -8.28 -14.48 -7.42
C SER A 82 -7.23 -14.02 -6.40
N ARG A 83 -7.62 -13.83 -5.14
CA ARG A 83 -6.80 -13.24 -4.07
C ARG A 83 -6.18 -11.91 -4.48
N THR A 84 -6.96 -11.07 -5.16
CA THR A 84 -6.54 -9.73 -5.57
C THR A 84 -7.22 -8.66 -4.73
N VAL A 85 -6.49 -7.57 -4.49
CA VAL A 85 -6.97 -6.41 -3.74
C VAL A 85 -6.70 -5.17 -4.57
N THR A 86 -7.69 -4.27 -4.63
CA THR A 86 -7.60 -3.03 -5.41
C THR A 86 -8.13 -1.86 -4.58
N HIS A 87 -7.45 -0.71 -4.60
CA HIS A 87 -7.95 0.50 -3.92
C HIS A 87 -9.25 0.99 -4.57
N LEU A 88 -10.12 1.57 -3.74
CA LEU A 88 -11.35 2.25 -4.16
C LEU A 88 -11.24 3.77 -3.97
N ASP A 89 -10.03 4.28 -3.75
CA ASP A 89 -9.75 5.70 -3.63
C ASP A 89 -9.85 6.37 -5.02
N PRO A 90 -10.78 7.33 -5.22
CA PRO A 90 -10.92 8.04 -6.49
C PRO A 90 -9.64 8.76 -6.93
N ALA A 91 -8.81 9.21 -5.99
CA ALA A 91 -7.56 9.90 -6.29
C ALA A 91 -6.46 8.97 -6.82
N LEU A 92 -6.60 7.65 -6.59
CA LEU A 92 -5.64 6.64 -7.06
C LEU A 92 -6.09 5.96 -8.36
N HIS A 93 -7.30 6.27 -8.84
CA HIS A 93 -7.87 5.79 -10.11
C HIS A 93 -7.79 4.26 -10.32
N CYS A 94 -7.78 3.46 -9.25
CA CYS A 94 -7.61 2.00 -9.35
C CYS A 94 -8.93 1.27 -9.72
N ALA A 95 -10.08 1.96 -9.64
CA ALA A 95 -11.35 1.59 -10.28
C ALA A 95 -11.59 2.63 -11.41
N VAL A 96 -12.04 2.35 -12.65
CA VAL A 96 -13.29 1.71 -13.12
C VAL A 96 -13.27 1.61 -14.69
N PRO A 97 -14.30 1.09 -15.44
CA PRO A 97 -15.56 1.83 -15.71
C PRO A 97 -16.85 1.01 -15.95
N ARG A 98 -17.98 1.37 -15.29
CA ARG A 98 -19.30 1.50 -15.96
C ARG A 98 -20.43 2.15 -15.14
N GLU A 99 -20.94 3.23 -15.73
CA GLU A 99 -22.33 3.73 -15.84
C GLU A 99 -23.26 3.84 -14.61
N ARG A 100 -23.70 5.10 -14.38
CA ARG A 100 -24.87 5.55 -13.61
C ARG A 100 -24.93 5.08 -12.16
N ASP A 101 -24.40 5.91 -11.29
CA ASP A 101 -25.18 6.72 -10.35
C ASP A 101 -24.15 7.44 -9.48
N SER A 102 -23.94 8.73 -9.69
CA SER A 102 -24.78 9.84 -9.21
C SER A 102 -23.90 10.64 -8.25
N ALA A 103 -23.86 11.93 -8.55
CA ALA A 103 -23.20 13.00 -7.82
C ALA A 103 -23.16 12.83 -6.29
N ALA A 104 -22.02 13.20 -5.71
CA ALA A 104 -21.88 14.09 -4.54
C ALA A 104 -20.78 13.58 -3.61
N GLY A 105 -19.74 14.40 -3.46
CA GLY A 105 -18.67 14.16 -2.50
C GLY A 105 -17.33 14.80 -2.87
N SER A 106 -17.30 15.78 -3.76
CA SER A 106 -16.10 16.53 -4.11
C SER A 106 -16.48 18.00 -4.15
N GLY A 107 -16.17 18.74 -3.09
CA GLY A 107 -16.52 20.16 -3.00
C GLY A 107 -16.07 20.80 -1.69
N ASP A 108 -16.71 20.45 -0.57
CA ASP A 108 -16.48 21.17 0.71
C ASP A 108 -15.42 20.53 1.60
N GLY A 109 -15.27 19.19 1.57
CA GLY A 109 -14.30 18.48 2.41
C GLY A 109 -12.84 18.80 2.09
N ASP A 110 -12.54 19.21 0.85
CA ASP A 110 -11.16 19.47 0.42
C ASP A 110 -10.65 20.82 0.94
N ALA A 111 -11.50 21.85 0.94
CA ALA A 111 -11.16 23.17 1.48
C ALA A 111 -11.01 23.14 3.00
N GLU A 112 -11.94 22.49 3.71
CA GLU A 112 -11.87 22.34 5.17
C GLU A 112 -10.68 21.48 5.61
N THR A 113 -10.46 20.34 4.93
CA THR A 113 -9.31 19.47 5.23
C THR A 113 -7.99 20.18 4.92
N THR A 114 -7.93 20.96 3.83
CA THR A 114 -6.75 21.78 3.51
C THR A 114 -6.52 22.83 4.59
N ALA A 115 -7.55 23.60 4.96
CA ALA A 115 -7.45 24.64 5.99
C ALA A 115 -7.06 24.06 7.37
N PHE A 116 -7.63 22.90 7.75
CA PHE A 116 -7.26 22.18 8.96
C PHE A 116 -5.79 21.73 8.92
N SER A 117 -5.35 21.17 7.79
CA SER A 117 -3.96 20.70 7.62
C SER A 117 -2.98 21.86 7.66
N GLU A 118 -3.30 22.99 7.01
CA GLU A 118 -2.51 24.22 7.07
C GLU A 118 -2.45 24.79 8.50
N GLY A 119 -3.59 24.85 9.19
CA GLY A 119 -3.65 25.28 10.60
C GLY A 119 -2.85 24.38 11.53
N LEU A 120 -2.91 23.06 11.33
CA LEU A 120 -2.15 22.08 12.10
C LEU A 120 -0.64 22.23 11.85
N LEU A 121 -0.23 22.44 10.60
CA LEU A 121 1.17 22.67 10.24
C LEU A 121 1.69 24.02 10.77
N ALA A 122 0.84 25.04 10.81
CA ALA A 122 1.18 26.34 11.39
C ALA A 122 1.35 26.25 12.93
N ALA A 123 0.49 25.50 13.60
CA ALA A 123 0.57 25.27 15.05
C ALA A 123 1.70 24.32 15.45
N TRP A 124 2.11 23.42 14.55
CA TRP A 124 3.17 22.44 14.77
C TRP A 124 4.21 22.46 13.63
N PRO A 125 5.00 23.55 13.54
CA PRO A 125 5.93 23.74 12.43
C PRO A 125 7.00 22.65 12.38
N PRO A 126 7.40 22.19 11.19
CA PRO A 126 8.49 21.25 11.08
C PRO A 126 9.83 21.89 11.49
N PRO A 127 10.76 21.12 12.07
CA PRO A 127 12.12 21.58 12.30
C PRO A 127 12.95 21.67 10.99
N VAL A 128 12.42 21.16 9.87
CA VAL A 128 13.10 21.03 8.58
C VAL A 128 12.11 21.31 7.43
N PRO A 129 12.56 21.65 6.21
CA PRO A 129 11.65 21.91 5.10
C PRO A 129 10.70 20.73 4.81
N LEU A 130 9.41 21.04 4.69
CA LEU A 130 8.36 20.12 4.25
C LEU A 130 8.13 20.22 2.75
N LEU A 131 7.94 19.08 2.10
CA LEU A 131 7.47 18.99 0.73
C LEU A 131 6.06 18.39 0.73
N ARG A 132 5.09 19.11 0.14
CA ARG A 132 3.81 18.51 -0.26
C ARG A 132 4.00 17.88 -1.63
N ILE A 133 3.82 16.57 -1.76
CA ILE A 133 4.14 15.87 -3.01
C ILE A 133 3.15 16.26 -4.12
N PRO A 134 3.60 16.91 -5.21
CA PRO A 134 2.70 17.27 -6.30
C PRO A 134 2.29 16.03 -7.11
N PRO A 135 1.14 16.06 -7.80
CA PRO A 135 0.84 15.07 -8.84
C PRO A 135 1.98 14.98 -9.86
N GLY A 136 2.35 13.76 -10.26
CA GLY A 136 3.43 13.52 -11.22
C GLY A 136 4.85 13.59 -10.65
N ASP A 137 5.03 13.82 -9.33
CA ASP A 137 6.35 13.70 -8.70
C ASP A 137 6.91 12.30 -8.91
N TRP A 138 8.21 12.22 -9.16
CA TRP A 138 8.89 10.97 -9.47
C TRP A 138 8.90 9.95 -8.33
N ARG A 139 8.61 10.39 -7.09
CA ARG A 139 8.48 9.54 -5.90
C ARG A 139 7.14 8.79 -5.87
N LEU A 140 6.18 9.20 -6.68
CA LEU A 140 4.91 8.49 -6.81
C LEU A 140 5.09 7.24 -7.69
N PRO A 141 4.42 6.12 -7.34
CA PRO A 141 4.25 4.98 -8.24
C PRO A 141 3.78 5.39 -9.62
N ASN A 142 4.48 4.91 -10.65
CA ASN A 142 4.02 4.97 -12.03
C ASN A 142 4.00 3.54 -12.59
N PRO A 143 2.83 2.86 -12.58
CA PRO A 143 2.68 1.50 -13.08
C PRO A 143 3.18 1.29 -14.50
N GLN A 144 3.14 2.32 -15.34
CA GLN A 144 3.55 2.24 -16.76
C GLN A 144 5.06 2.14 -16.93
N THR A 145 5.84 2.64 -15.97
CA THR A 145 7.31 2.67 -16.09
C THR A 145 7.99 1.40 -15.61
N GLY A 146 7.29 0.55 -14.85
CA GLY A 146 7.86 -0.64 -14.20
C GLY A 146 8.94 -0.35 -13.14
N LEU A 147 9.34 0.92 -12.95
CA LEU A 147 10.28 1.32 -11.93
C LEU A 147 9.62 1.26 -10.56
N ARG A 148 10.31 0.67 -9.57
CA ARG A 148 9.85 0.73 -8.19
C ARG A 148 9.90 2.18 -7.70
N ALA A 149 8.76 2.68 -7.27
CA ALA A 149 8.72 3.96 -6.60
C ALA A 149 9.46 3.91 -5.25
N PRO A 150 10.09 5.03 -4.84
CA PRO A 150 10.55 5.21 -3.48
C PRO A 150 9.43 4.97 -2.46
N VAL A 151 9.84 4.54 -1.28
CA VAL A 151 8.97 4.35 -0.12
C VAL A 151 9.46 5.18 1.05
N CYS A 152 8.58 5.44 2.00
CA CYS A 152 8.95 6.03 3.28
C CYS A 152 10.01 5.18 3.99
N LEU A 153 11.13 5.79 4.39
CA LEU A 153 12.22 5.07 5.06
C LEU A 153 11.84 4.47 6.41
N TYR A 154 10.77 4.97 7.04
CA TYR A 154 10.31 4.51 8.34
C TYR A 154 9.23 3.43 8.24
N CYS A 155 8.14 3.71 7.52
CA CYS A 155 6.99 2.78 7.46
C CYS A 155 6.95 1.89 6.22
N GLY A 156 7.81 2.12 5.23
CA GLY A 156 7.87 1.31 4.00
C GLY A 156 6.70 1.50 3.03
N HIS A 157 5.73 2.37 3.34
CA HIS A 157 4.64 2.68 2.40
C HIS A 157 5.10 3.60 1.27
N THR A 158 4.57 3.39 0.07
CA THR A 158 4.72 4.31 -1.09
C THR A 158 4.09 5.65 -0.75
N PHE A 159 4.57 6.76 -1.28
CA PHE A 159 3.93 8.08 -1.12
C PHE A 159 2.70 8.25 -2.02
N ARG A 160 1.78 9.16 -1.65
CA ARG A 160 0.64 9.63 -2.46
C ARG A 160 0.73 11.13 -2.74
N ALA A 161 0.08 11.57 -3.81
CA ALA A 161 -0.01 13.00 -4.12
C ALA A 161 -0.75 13.73 -3.00
N GLY A 162 -0.31 14.95 -2.68
CA GLY A 162 -0.88 15.79 -1.62
C GLY A 162 -0.32 15.51 -0.23
N GLU A 163 0.38 14.39 0.00
CA GLU A 163 0.98 14.06 1.29
C GLU A 163 2.17 14.97 1.61
N TYR A 164 2.32 15.30 2.89
CA TYR A 164 3.49 15.99 3.40
C TYR A 164 4.61 15.02 3.78
N VAL A 165 5.80 15.29 3.27
CA VAL A 165 7.01 14.52 3.54
C VAL A 165 8.19 15.41 3.86
N ILE A 166 9.15 14.86 4.60
CA ILE A 166 10.49 15.42 4.72
C ILE A 166 11.41 14.66 3.78
N VAL A 167 12.02 15.39 2.86
CA VAL A 167 13.01 14.85 1.93
C VAL A 167 14.40 14.99 2.55
N CYS A 168 15.22 13.96 2.40
CA CYS A 168 16.60 13.99 2.82
C CYS A 168 17.33 15.17 2.14
N PRO A 169 17.95 16.09 2.91
CA PRO A 169 18.57 17.30 2.36
C PRO A 169 19.87 17.01 1.59
N CYS A 170 20.33 15.75 1.58
CA CYS A 170 21.60 15.35 0.96
C CYS A 170 21.63 15.69 -0.53
N ARG A 171 20.60 15.25 -1.26
CA ARG A 171 20.36 15.51 -2.68
C ARG A 171 18.84 15.39 -2.93
N PRO A 172 18.06 16.41 -2.57
CA PRO A 172 16.60 16.31 -2.54
C PRO A 172 16.01 16.06 -3.93
N ASP A 173 16.63 16.58 -4.98
CA ASP A 173 16.11 16.51 -6.36
C ASP A 173 16.61 15.30 -7.15
N GLU A 174 17.55 14.53 -6.58
CA GLU A 174 18.15 13.38 -7.26
C GLU A 174 17.48 12.07 -6.84
N ARG A 175 17.11 11.25 -7.83
CA ARG A 175 16.59 9.88 -7.62
C ARG A 175 17.53 8.98 -6.82
N ALA A 176 18.84 9.28 -6.81
CA ALA A 176 19.86 8.51 -6.11
C ALA A 176 19.86 8.70 -4.57
N CYS A 177 19.37 9.85 -4.07
CA CYS A 177 19.15 10.07 -2.64
C CYS A 177 17.64 10.09 -2.42
N GLY A 178 16.98 11.21 -2.74
CA GLY A 178 15.53 11.45 -2.82
C GLY A 178 14.64 10.85 -1.75
N ALA A 179 15.26 10.33 -0.69
CA ALA A 179 14.67 9.53 0.35
C ALA A 179 13.77 10.44 1.15
N ALA A 180 12.59 9.96 1.46
CA ALA A 180 11.59 10.76 2.14
C ALA A 180 10.97 9.97 3.28
N VAL A 181 10.41 10.72 4.23
CA VAL A 181 9.69 10.17 5.37
C VAL A 181 8.40 10.95 5.53
N HIS A 182 7.28 10.27 5.73
CA HIS A 182 6.00 10.95 5.94
C HIS A 182 6.07 11.86 7.17
N ARG A 183 5.53 13.06 7.01
CA ARG A 183 5.20 13.98 8.09
C ARG A 183 3.89 14.66 7.72
N ASP A 184 2.83 13.88 7.78
CA ASP A 184 1.47 14.32 7.50
C ASP A 184 0.55 13.92 8.67
N PRO A 185 0.54 14.72 9.76
CA PRO A 185 -0.24 14.40 10.94
C PRO A 185 -1.76 14.38 10.68
N ALA A 186 -2.25 15.16 9.72
CA ALA A 186 -3.65 15.17 9.33
C ALA A 186 -4.09 13.82 8.75
N ALA A 187 -3.19 13.16 8.00
CA ALA A 187 -3.38 11.78 7.53
C ALA A 187 -2.93 10.70 8.55
N GLY A 188 -2.52 11.08 9.77
CA GLY A 188 -1.99 10.15 10.78
C GLY A 188 -0.59 9.59 10.46
N LEU A 189 0.16 10.23 9.55
CA LEU A 189 1.46 9.78 9.08
C LEU A 189 2.62 10.59 9.70
N SER A 190 2.80 10.48 11.02
CA SER A 190 3.88 11.13 11.80
C SER A 190 5.18 10.31 11.86
N CYS A 191 5.61 9.79 10.71
CA CYS A 191 6.76 8.88 10.64
C CYS A 191 8.08 9.59 11.00
N TRP A 192 8.21 10.87 10.66
CA TRP A 192 9.41 11.64 10.93
C TRP A 192 9.70 11.76 12.43
N GLU A 193 8.71 12.14 13.23
CA GLU A 193 8.87 12.34 14.68
C GLU A 193 9.31 11.04 15.38
N ARG A 194 8.88 9.89 14.87
CA ARG A 194 9.30 8.58 15.37
C ARG A 194 10.69 8.18 14.91
N TRP A 195 11.08 8.55 13.69
CA TRP A 195 12.37 8.21 13.12
C TRP A 195 13.51 9.13 13.60
N ARG A 196 13.20 10.41 13.78
CA ARG A 196 14.10 11.49 14.19
C ARG A 196 13.40 12.40 15.22
N PRO A 197 13.25 11.93 16.48
CA PRO A 197 12.63 12.72 17.52
C PRO A 197 13.37 14.05 17.77
N ASP A 198 14.69 14.07 17.58
CA ASP A 198 15.54 15.26 17.74
C ASP A 198 15.50 16.21 16.52
N GLY A 199 14.75 15.87 15.47
CA GLY A 199 14.56 16.71 14.29
C GLY A 199 15.78 16.90 13.37
N THR A 200 16.89 16.18 13.62
CA THR A 200 18.14 16.36 12.86
C THR A 200 18.51 15.12 12.04
N VAL A 201 19.09 15.34 10.86
CA VAL A 201 19.71 14.30 10.02
C VAL A 201 21.13 14.71 9.70
N THR A 202 22.09 14.10 10.39
CA THR A 202 23.53 14.38 10.20
C THR A 202 24.18 13.48 9.16
N VAL A 203 23.60 12.32 8.89
CA VAL A 203 24.06 11.33 7.91
C VAL A 203 22.88 10.87 7.07
N CYS A 204 23.05 10.87 5.75
CA CYS A 204 22.06 10.34 4.83
C CYS A 204 21.92 8.82 5.00
N PRO A 205 20.73 8.26 5.25
CA PRO A 205 20.54 6.83 5.40
C PRO A 205 20.67 6.05 4.08
N VAL A 206 20.59 6.72 2.93
CA VAL A 206 20.69 6.09 1.60
C VAL A 206 22.12 6.10 1.08
N THR A 207 22.80 7.25 1.13
CA THR A 207 24.14 7.40 0.54
C THR A 207 25.26 7.32 1.58
N LEU A 208 24.93 7.33 2.87
CA LEU A 208 25.86 7.42 4.00
C LEU A 208 26.74 8.69 3.99
N ALA A 209 26.48 9.62 3.08
CA ALA A 209 27.14 10.91 3.06
C ALA A 209 26.71 11.73 4.28
N ARG A 210 27.67 12.44 4.89
CA ARG A 210 27.35 13.47 5.88
C ARG A 210 26.48 14.53 5.22
N VAL A 211 25.36 14.85 5.85
CA VAL A 211 24.55 16.00 5.46
C VAL A 211 25.37 17.22 5.81
N ARG A 212 25.83 17.94 4.79
CA ARG A 212 26.44 19.24 4.99
C ARG A 212 25.31 20.20 5.35
N ASP A 213 25.47 20.95 6.43
CA ASP A 213 24.59 22.07 6.74
C ASP A 213 24.53 22.97 5.50
N ARG A 214 23.37 23.01 4.83
CA ARG A 214 23.07 24.09 3.90
C ARG A 214 22.70 25.30 4.75
N ARG A 215 23.71 25.92 5.37
CA ARG A 215 23.60 27.32 5.83
C ARG A 215 23.60 28.19 4.58
N THR A 216 22.42 28.52 4.10
CA THR A 216 22.17 29.70 3.26
C THR A 216 20.77 30.18 3.59
#